data_AF-A0A9E3TMD0-F1
#
_entry.id   AF-A0A9E3TMD0-F1
#
_cell.length_a   1.000
_cell.length_b   1.000
_cell.length_c   1.000
_cell.angle_alpha   90.00
_cell.angle_beta   90.00
_cell.angle_gamma   90.00
#
_symmetry.space_group_name_H-M   'P 1'
#
loop_
_entity.id
_entity.type
_entity.pdbx_description
1 polymer ?
#
loop_
_entity_poly.entity_id
_entity_poly.type
_entity_poly.pdbx_seq_one_letter_code
_entity_poly.pdbx_strand_id
1 'polypeptide(L)'
;MHQEPIATLHFTNENVGEVLEFLKRTRVELRTLRKVHVWPDRLRVFDVNGDCFEVTGVGYVDENIRPILDAVHTSYKPESIHNDFAGEYKEFMTGKRHPWAEDRVM
;
A
#
# COMPACT_ATOMS: atom_id res chain seq x y z
N MET A 1 -14.85 -6.44 11.32
CA MET A 1 -14.99 -7.56 10.36
C MET A 1 -13.63 -7.77 9.75
N HIS A 2 -12.96 -8.89 10.06
CA HIS A 2 -11.65 -9.22 9.49
C HIS A 2 -11.89 -9.85 8.12
N GLN A 3 -11.78 -9.07 7.04
CA GLN A 3 -11.78 -9.63 5.70
C GLN A 3 -10.47 -10.39 5.48
N GLU A 4 -10.59 -11.64 5.06
CA GLU A 4 -9.45 -12.47 4.68
C GLU A 4 -8.84 -11.90 3.40
N PRO A 5 -7.51 -11.82 3.31
CA PRO A 5 -6.86 -11.36 2.09
C PRO A 5 -7.12 -12.35 0.97
N ILE A 6 -7.62 -11.89 -0.17
CA ILE A 6 -7.84 -12.71 -1.38
C ILE A 6 -6.52 -13.34 -1.82
N ALA A 7 -5.43 -12.59 -1.67
CA ALA A 7 -4.10 -13.06 -1.96
C ALA A 7 -3.10 -12.50 -0.96
N THR A 8 -2.12 -13.34 -0.60
CA THR A 8 -0.99 -12.96 0.24
C THR A 8 0.29 -13.21 -0.55
N LEU A 9 1.13 -12.18 -0.64
CA LEU A 9 2.44 -12.26 -1.28
C LEU A 9 3.52 -12.02 -0.23
N HIS A 10 4.58 -12.82 -0.25
CA HIS A 10 5.75 -12.58 0.60
C HIS A 10 6.82 -11.86 -0.21
N PHE A 11 7.12 -10.63 0.17
CA PHE A 11 8.21 -9.85 -0.40
C PHE A 11 9.55 -10.35 0.11
N THR A 12 10.49 -10.54 -0.81
CA THR A 12 11.91 -10.67 -0.50
C THR A 12 12.68 -9.65 -1.33
N ASN A 13 13.81 -9.18 -0.82
CA ASN A 13 14.60 -8.10 -1.45
C ASN A 13 15.05 -8.44 -2.90
N GLU A 14 15.06 -9.73 -3.24
CA GLU A 14 15.43 -10.28 -4.55
C GLU A 14 14.25 -10.30 -5.55
N ASN A 15 13.01 -10.12 -5.08
CA ASN A 15 11.77 -10.33 -5.83
C ASN A 15 10.93 -9.07 -6.02
N VAL A 16 11.53 -7.87 -5.92
CA VAL A 16 10.79 -6.61 -6.15
C VAL A 16 10.10 -6.58 -7.52
N GLY A 17 10.73 -7.15 -8.55
CA GLY A 17 10.13 -7.27 -9.89
C GLY A 17 8.88 -8.14 -9.91
N GLU A 18 8.94 -9.32 -9.28
CA GLU A 18 7.79 -10.24 -9.15
C GLU A 18 6.64 -9.59 -8.38
N VAL A 19 6.96 -8.83 -7.33
CA VAL A 19 5.96 -8.09 -6.54
C VAL A 19 5.29 -7.03 -7.38
N LEU A 20 6.05 -6.27 -8.18
CA LEU A 20 5.49 -5.26 -9.08
C LEU A 20 4.59 -5.90 -10.17
N GLU A 21 5.00 -7.02 -10.76
CA GLU A 21 4.18 -7.74 -11.74
C GLU A 21 2.92 -8.32 -11.10
N PHE A 22 3.03 -8.87 -9.89
CA PHE A 22 1.88 -9.31 -9.10
C PHE A 22 0.91 -8.16 -8.85
N LEU A 23 1.39 -7.02 -8.34
CA LEU A 23 0.56 -5.84 -8.08
C LEU A 23 -0.13 -5.32 -9.34
N LYS A 24 0.57 -5.32 -10.49
CA LYS A 24 -0.04 -4.95 -11.78
C LYS A 24 -1.17 -5.90 -12.15
N ARG A 25 -0.98 -7.21 -11.99
CA ARG A 25 -2.02 -8.22 -12.26
C ARG A 25 -3.20 -8.06 -11.30
N THR A 26 -2.92 -7.94 -10.00
CA THR A 26 -3.95 -7.76 -8.97
C THR A 26 -4.71 -6.46 -9.17
N ARG A 27 -4.09 -5.39 -9.68
CA ARG A 27 -4.78 -4.14 -10.07
C ARG A 27 -5.77 -4.34 -11.22
N VAL A 28 -5.52 -5.26 -12.14
CA VAL A 28 -6.49 -5.60 -13.19
C VAL A 28 -7.67 -6.36 -12.60
N GLU A 29 -7.43 -7.20 -11.59
CA GLU A 29 -8.49 -7.94 -10.89
C GLU A 29 -9.29 -7.04 -9.93
N LEU A 30 -8.61 -6.16 -9.20
CA LEU A 30 -9.16 -5.18 -8.28
C LEU A 30 -9.43 -3.87 -9.01
N ARG A 31 -10.65 -3.76 -9.53
CA ARG A 31 -11.11 -2.67 -10.40
C ARG A 31 -10.76 -1.28 -9.87
N THR A 32 -10.88 -1.02 -8.57
CA THR A 32 -10.71 0.30 -7.99
C THR A 32 -10.17 0.21 -6.56
N LEU A 33 -8.84 0.29 -6.46
CA LEU A 33 -8.16 0.43 -5.18
C LEU A 33 -8.71 1.66 -4.44
N ARG A 34 -8.99 1.49 -3.14
CA ARG A 34 -9.50 2.53 -2.24
C ARG A 34 -8.46 3.05 -1.25
N LYS A 35 -7.69 2.15 -0.62
CA LYS A 35 -6.72 2.51 0.43
C LYS A 35 -5.66 1.45 0.66
N VAL A 36 -4.57 1.83 1.30
CA VAL A 36 -3.47 0.96 1.74
C VAL A 36 -3.23 1.17 3.22
N HIS A 37 -3.01 0.09 3.95
CA HIS A 37 -2.46 0.08 5.30
C HIS A 37 -1.03 -0.43 5.25
N VAL A 38 -0.11 0.28 5.88
CA VAL A 38 1.31 -0.08 5.92
C VAL A 38 1.74 -0.24 7.37
N TRP A 39 2.13 -1.45 7.73
CA TRP A 39 2.76 -1.83 8.99
C TRP A 39 4.30 -1.74 8.88
N PRO A 40 5.05 -1.92 9.97
CA PRO A 40 6.51 -2.00 9.90
C PRO A 40 7.02 -3.19 9.09
N ASP A 41 6.29 -4.30 9.03
CA ASP A 41 6.74 -5.55 8.39
C ASP A 41 5.86 -6.00 7.19
N ARG A 42 4.70 -5.36 7.01
CA ARG A 42 3.71 -5.75 6.00
C ARG A 42 2.92 -4.58 5.47
N LEU A 43 2.16 -4.79 4.41
CA LEU A 43 1.14 -3.86 3.93
C LEU A 43 -0.12 -4.62 3.50
N ARG A 44 -1.26 -3.93 3.53
CA ARG A 44 -2.52 -4.42 2.97
C ARG A 44 -3.13 -3.37 2.09
N VAL A 45 -3.62 -3.76 0.94
CA VAL A 45 -4.30 -2.86 0.02
C VAL A 45 -5.75 -3.31 -0.09
N PHE A 46 -6.66 -2.34 -0.06
CA PHE A 46 -8.10 -2.54 -0.07
C PHE A 46 -8.70 -1.90 -1.32
N ASP A 47 -9.63 -2.61 -1.95
CA ASP A 47 -10.49 -2.13 -3.03
C ASP A 47 -11.79 -1.53 -2.49
N VAL A 48 -12.53 -0.81 -3.34
CA VAL A 48 -13.86 -0.26 -3.00
C VAL A 48 -14.88 -1.34 -2.59
N ASN A 49 -14.74 -2.56 -3.09
CA ASN A 49 -15.62 -3.69 -2.75
C ASN A 49 -15.32 -4.29 -1.35
N GLY A 50 -14.24 -3.83 -0.70
CA GLY A 50 -13.76 -4.37 0.59
C GLY A 50 -12.78 -5.53 0.44
N ASP A 51 -12.65 -6.06 -0.78
CA ASP A 51 -11.61 -6.99 -1.16
C ASP A 51 -10.22 -6.44 -0.82
N CYS A 52 -9.35 -7.29 -0.27
CA CYS A 52 -8.02 -6.88 0.13
C CYS A 52 -6.95 -7.91 -0.21
N PHE A 53 -5.73 -7.45 -0.38
CA PHE A 53 -4.55 -8.32 -0.49
C PHE A 53 -3.48 -7.88 0.49
N GLU A 54 -2.69 -8.83 0.95
CA GLU A 54 -1.61 -8.62 1.91
C GLU A 54 -0.25 -8.87 1.25
N VAL A 55 0.71 -8.00 1.54
CA VAL A 55 2.13 -8.24 1.20
C VAL A 55 2.92 -8.21 2.50
N THR A 56 3.56 -9.32 2.85
CA THR A 56 4.40 -9.46 4.05
C THR A 56 5.88 -9.34 3.67
N GLY A 57 6.76 -9.07 4.65
CA GLY A 57 8.19 -8.90 4.41
C GLY A 57 8.59 -7.54 3.82
N VAL A 58 7.63 -6.60 3.76
CA VAL A 58 7.87 -5.23 3.33
C VAL A 58 6.92 -4.28 4.05
N GLY A 59 7.49 -3.37 4.81
CA GLY A 59 6.75 -2.35 5.53
C GLY A 59 7.34 -0.97 5.37
N TYR A 60 6.90 -0.04 6.22
CA TYR A 60 7.34 1.35 6.10
C TYR A 60 8.83 1.55 6.47
N VAL A 61 9.47 0.59 7.13
CA VAL A 61 10.90 0.63 7.46
C VAL A 61 11.78 0.29 6.25
N ASP A 62 11.24 -0.45 5.28
CA ASP A 62 11.95 -0.88 4.07
C ASP A 62 12.03 0.22 3.02
N GLU A 63 13.19 0.39 2.40
CA GLU A 63 13.38 1.33 1.27
C GLU A 63 12.54 0.94 0.04
N ASN A 64 12.26 -0.35 -0.12
CA ASN A 64 11.49 -0.92 -1.23
C ASN A 64 9.98 -0.65 -1.13
N ILE A 65 9.49 -0.04 -0.04
CA ILE A 65 8.06 0.29 0.08
C ILE A 65 7.63 1.34 -0.95
N ARG A 66 8.54 2.24 -1.34
CA ARG A 66 8.23 3.35 -2.26
C ARG A 66 7.77 2.87 -3.65
N PRO A 67 8.52 2.00 -4.36
CA PRO A 67 8.08 1.48 -5.66
C PRO A 67 6.79 0.65 -5.55
N ILE A 68 6.56 -0.03 -4.42
CA ILE A 68 5.33 -0.79 -4.18
C ILE A 68 4.14 0.16 -4.07
N LEU A 69 4.24 1.22 -3.27
CA LEU A 69 3.20 2.24 -3.10
C LEU A 69 2.93 3.01 -4.40
N ASP A 70 3.97 3.26 -5.20
CA ASP A 70 3.84 3.89 -6.53
C ASP A 70 3.06 2.98 -7.50
N ALA A 71 3.36 1.68 -7.51
CA ALA A 71 2.66 0.69 -8.36
C ALA A 71 1.15 0.61 -8.08
N VAL A 72 0.73 0.85 -6.83
CA VAL A 72 -0.69 0.92 -6.44
C VAL A 72 -1.26 2.34 -6.47
N HIS A 73 -0.50 3.33 -6.98
CA HIS A 73 -0.90 4.73 -7.08
C HIS A 73 -1.38 5.31 -5.74
N THR A 74 -0.65 5.02 -4.68
CA THR A 74 -0.94 5.55 -3.34
C THR A 74 -0.46 6.98 -3.23
N SER A 75 -1.29 7.85 -2.66
CA SER A 75 -0.86 9.20 -2.29
C SER A 75 -0.17 9.16 -0.93
N TYR A 76 1.14 9.37 -0.90
CA TYR A 76 1.94 9.43 0.33
C TYR A 76 3.04 10.49 0.22
N LYS A 77 3.57 10.92 1.37
CA LYS A 77 4.75 11.80 1.44
C LYS A 77 6.01 10.93 1.54
N PRO A 78 6.92 10.94 0.53
CA PRO A 78 8.09 10.07 0.52
C PRO A 78 9.09 10.39 1.64
N GLU A 79 9.12 11.64 2.11
CA GLU A 79 9.94 12.06 3.25
C GLU A 79 9.44 11.51 4.61
N SER A 80 8.14 11.21 4.73
CA SER A 80 7.51 10.76 5.98
C SER A 80 7.19 9.28 6.00
N ILE A 81 7.42 8.56 4.89
CA ILE A 81 7.06 7.14 4.80
C ILE A 81 7.85 6.31 5.81
N HIS A 82 9.12 6.62 6.04
CA HIS A 82 9.95 5.88 6.99
C HIS A 82 9.88 6.40 8.44
N ASN A 83 9.15 7.49 8.69
CA ASN A 83 9.02 8.01 10.07
C ASN A 83 8.33 6.99 10.96
N ASP A 84 8.74 6.93 12.22
CA ASP A 84 8.05 6.09 13.20
C ASP A 84 6.58 6.51 13.34
N PHE A 85 5.68 5.56 13.59
CA PHE A 85 4.26 5.82 13.69
C PHE A 85 3.69 5.15 14.93
N ALA A 86 3.13 5.97 15.82
CA ALA A 86 2.61 5.51 17.10
C ALA A 86 1.33 4.65 17.01
N GLY A 87 0.71 4.57 15.84
CA GLY A 87 -0.44 3.69 15.59
C GLY A 87 -0.03 2.32 15.04
N GLU A 88 -0.98 1.39 14.99
CA GLU A 88 -0.72 0.02 14.52
C GLU A 88 -0.30 -0.03 13.04
N TYR A 89 -0.82 0.87 12.21
CA TYR A 89 -0.51 0.97 10.78
C TYR A 89 -0.70 2.39 10.25
N LYS A 90 0.06 2.75 9.21
CA LYS A 90 -0.15 3.97 8.42
C LYS A 90 -1.22 3.72 7.36
N GLU A 91 -2.32 4.46 7.40
CA GLU A 91 -3.35 4.42 6.35
C GLU A 91 -3.08 5.48 5.28
N PHE A 92 -3.14 5.07 4.02
CA PHE A 92 -3.02 5.93 2.86
C PHE A 92 -4.18 5.68 1.90
N MET A 93 -4.64 6.72 1.22
CA MET A 93 -5.68 6.60 0.21
C MET A 93 -5.06 6.31 -1.16
N THR A 94 -5.69 5.42 -1.92
CA THR A 94 -5.29 5.12 -3.30
C THR A 94 -6.24 5.80 -4.27
N GLY A 95 -5.69 6.20 -5.42
CA GLY A 95 -6.46 6.76 -6.52
C GLY A 95 -6.18 8.24 -6.73
N LYS A 96 -6.03 8.60 -8.02
CA LYS A 96 -6.12 9.98 -8.48
C LYS A 96 -7.56 10.47 -8.33
N ARG A 97 -7.99 10.84 -7.13
CA ARG A 97 -9.07 11.80 -6.93
C ARG A 97 -8.52 12.90 -6.04
N HIS A 98 -8.27 14.04 -6.70
CA HIS A 98 -7.76 15.32 -6.20
C HIS A 98 -6.23 15.45 -6.15
N PRO A 99 -5.59 16.00 -7.21
CA PRO A 99 -4.16 16.37 -7.26
C PRO A 99 -3.81 17.62 -6.43
N TRP A 100 -4.57 17.94 -5.38
CA TRP A 100 -4.30 19.07 -4.52
C TRP A 100 -4.49 18.59 -3.09
N ALA A 101 -3.36 18.59 -2.38
CA ALA A 101 -3.31 18.46 -0.94
C ALA A 101 -4.43 19.28 -0.31
N GLU A 102 -5.32 18.65 0.46
CA GLU A 102 -5.94 19.33 1.58
C GLU A 102 -4.83 19.57 2.61
N ASP A 103 -4.11 20.65 2.35
CA ASP A 103 -3.38 21.41 3.34
C ASP A 103 -4.35 21.72 4.48
N ARG A 104 -4.15 21.03 5.61
CA ARG A 104 -4.72 21.42 6.88
C ARG A 104 -3.95 22.64 7.38
N VAL A 105 -4.32 23.83 6.89
CA VAL A 105 -3.99 25.09 7.56
C VAL A 105 -5.01 25.31 8.69
N MET A 106 -4.44 25.64 9.86
CA MET A 106 -5.11 26.02 11.11
C MET A 106 -6.00 27.26 10.96
#